data_AF-A0A946AS29-F1
#
_entry.id   AF-A0A946AS29-F1
#
_cell.length_a   1.000
_cell.length_b   1.000
_cell.length_c   1.000
_cell.angle_alpha   90.00
_cell.angle_beta   90.00
_cell.angle_gamma   90.00
#
_symmetry.space_group_name_H-M   'P 1'
#
loop_
_entity.id
_entity.type
_entity.pdbx_description
1 polymer ?
#
loop_
_entity_poly.entity_id
_entity_poly.type
_entity_poly.pdbx_seq_one_letter_code
_entity_poly.pdbx_strand_id
1 'polypeptide(L)'
;RLISTPESAFANASHVHVTPMDAFHELTCMNGIFLGAANPAQQAICAAANITKPDSIACVRLPDDLPGTSGAALLMLTGKNKDSFTASHGTELLEQLVMKIAVALAARPASDT
;
A
#
# COMPACT_ATOMS: atom_id res chain seq x y z
N ARG A 1 5.28 3.67 0.83
CA ARG A 1 4.56 3.75 2.12
C ARG A 1 3.73 2.50 2.29
N LEU A 2 3.64 1.96 3.50
CA LEU A 2 2.68 0.90 3.81
C LEU A 2 1.41 1.57 4.34
N ILE A 3 0.25 1.14 3.88
CA ILE A 3 -1.06 1.70 4.23
C ILE A 3 -1.89 0.55 4.79
N SER A 4 -2.58 0.76 5.89
CA SER A 4 -3.40 -0.29 6.52
C SER A 4 -4.74 0.24 7.03
N THR A 5 -5.65 -0.68 7.32
CA THR A 5 -6.84 -0.36 8.11
C THR A 5 -6.52 -0.34 9.60
N PRO A 6 -7.37 0.27 10.45
CA PRO A 6 -7.16 0.34 11.90
C PRO A 6 -7.09 -1.02 12.59
N GLU A 7 -7.77 -2.03 12.05
CA GLU A 7 -7.80 -3.40 12.58
C GLU A 7 -6.53 -4.18 12.24
N SER A 8 -5.59 -3.54 11.55
CA SER A 8 -4.37 -4.17 11.13
C SER A 8 -3.41 -4.39 12.29
N ALA A 9 -2.81 -5.58 12.36
CA ALA A 9 -1.80 -5.94 13.36
C ALA A 9 -0.58 -4.99 13.38
N PHE A 10 -0.36 -4.20 12.33
CA PHE A 10 0.73 -3.24 12.22
C PHE A 10 0.27 -1.77 12.11
N ALA A 11 -0.99 -1.47 12.44
CA ALA A 11 -1.53 -0.10 12.45
C ALA A 11 -0.74 0.87 13.36
N ASN A 12 -0.09 0.35 14.41
CA ASN A 12 0.70 1.16 15.35
C ASN A 12 2.14 1.46 14.88
N ALA A 13 2.56 0.95 13.72
CA ALA A 13 3.92 1.18 13.24
C ALA A 13 4.07 2.61 12.68
N SER A 14 5.13 3.32 13.09
CA SER A 14 5.36 4.74 12.74
C SER A 14 5.51 5.03 11.23
N HIS A 15 5.80 4.00 10.43
CA HIS A 15 5.95 4.09 8.98
C HIS A 15 4.70 3.64 8.21
N VAL A 16 3.64 3.24 8.92
CA VAL A 16 2.34 2.85 8.38
C VAL A 16 1.39 4.03 8.41
N HIS A 17 0.70 4.26 7.30
CA HIS A 17 -0.40 5.20 7.25
C HIS A 17 -1.72 4.45 7.47
N VAL A 18 -2.46 4.81 8.51
CA VAL A 18 -3.74 4.17 8.82
C VAL A 18 -4.87 4.97 8.16
N THR A 19 -5.76 4.29 7.45
CA THR A 19 -6.91 4.90 6.79
C THR A 19 -8.16 4.03 6.95
N PRO A 20 -9.38 4.60 7.00
CA PRO A 20 -10.62 3.83 7.04
C PRO A 20 -10.78 2.91 5.81
N MET A 21 -11.56 1.83 5.95
CA MET A 21 -11.71 0.82 4.89
C MET A 21 -12.27 1.38 3.57
N ASP A 22 -13.20 2.34 3.64
CA ASP A 22 -13.76 2.99 2.45
C ASP A 22 -12.67 3.73 1.65
N ALA A 23 -11.86 4.53 2.35
CA ALA A 23 -10.73 5.24 1.75
C ALA A 23 -9.63 4.27 1.27
N PHE A 24 -9.39 3.18 2.01
CA PHE A 24 -8.44 2.12 1.62
C PHE A 24 -8.82 1.51 0.27
N HIS A 25 -10.11 1.24 0.06
CA HIS A 25 -10.60 0.68 -1.18
C HIS A 25 -10.43 1.63 -2.37
N GLU A 26 -10.68 2.94 -2.17
CA GLU A 26 -10.51 3.97 -3.21
C GLU A 26 -9.06 4.05 -3.73
N LEU A 27 -8.06 3.69 -2.93
CA LEU A 27 -6.65 3.68 -3.35
C LEU A 27 -6.36 2.70 -4.49
N THR A 28 -7.22 1.69 -4.68
CA THR A 28 -7.06 0.67 -5.73
C THR A 28 -8.20 0.69 -6.73
N CYS A 29 -9.11 1.67 -6.66
CA CYS A 29 -10.36 1.66 -7.44
C CYS A 29 -11.11 0.32 -7.32
N MET A 30 -11.11 -0.29 -6.13
CA MET A 30 -11.65 -1.64 -5.84
C MET A 30 -10.94 -2.83 -6.49
N ASN A 31 -9.89 -2.63 -7.29
CA ASN A 31 -9.32 -3.68 -8.16
C ASN A 31 -8.08 -4.38 -7.59
N GLY A 32 -7.75 -4.17 -6.31
CA GLY A 32 -6.58 -4.77 -5.65
C GLY A 32 -5.22 -4.20 -6.08
N ILE A 33 -5.09 -3.79 -7.35
CA ILE A 33 -3.91 -3.11 -7.92
C ILE A 33 -4.36 -1.87 -8.69
N PHE A 34 -3.61 -0.78 -8.54
CA PHE A 34 -3.72 0.43 -9.35
C PHE A 34 -2.32 0.90 -9.77
N LEU A 35 -2.17 1.24 -11.05
CA LEU A 35 -0.95 1.82 -11.65
C LEU A 35 -1.34 3.01 -12.52
N GLY A 36 -0.74 4.18 -12.29
CA GLY A 36 -0.94 5.34 -13.14
C GLY A 36 -0.92 6.66 -12.38
N ALA A 37 -1.58 7.69 -12.93
CA ALA A 37 -1.65 9.00 -12.31
C ALA A 37 -2.42 8.98 -10.98
N ALA A 38 -1.94 9.73 -9.99
CA ALA A 38 -2.52 9.75 -8.66
C ALA A 38 -3.99 10.25 -8.66
N ASN A 39 -4.90 9.44 -8.14
CA ASN A 39 -6.29 9.82 -7.87
C ASN A 39 -6.41 10.69 -6.59
N PRO A 40 -7.57 11.30 -6.29
CA PRO A 40 -7.71 12.18 -5.13
C PRO A 40 -7.36 11.52 -3.79
N ALA A 41 -7.74 10.26 -3.57
CA ALA A 41 -7.44 9.53 -2.34
C ALA A 41 -5.92 9.32 -2.18
N GLN A 42 -5.23 8.93 -3.25
CA GLN A 42 -3.77 8.74 -3.25
C GLN A 42 -3.03 10.07 -3.06
N GLN A 43 -3.52 11.16 -3.65
CA GLN A 43 -2.96 12.50 -3.45
C GLN A 43 -3.06 12.96 -1.99
N ALA A 44 -4.16 12.66 -1.31
CA ALA A 44 -4.32 12.98 0.12
C ALA A 44 -3.26 12.26 0.98
N ILE A 45 -2.98 10.99 0.68
CA ILE A 45 -1.94 10.21 1.37
C ILE A 45 -0.53 10.74 1.05
N CYS A 46 -0.26 11.10 -0.21
CA CYS A 46 0.99 11.76 -0.59
C CYS A 46 1.20 13.07 0.17
N ALA A 47 0.17 13.92 0.26
CA ALA A 47 0.23 15.18 0.99
C ALA A 47 0.53 14.95 2.47
N ALA A 48 -0.17 14.00 3.11
CA ALA A 48 0.08 13.62 4.51
C ALA A 48 1.51 13.07 4.73
N ALA A 49 2.11 12.47 3.70
CA ALA A 49 3.46 11.92 3.72
C ALA A 49 4.56 12.91 3.30
N ASN A 50 4.23 14.20 3.08
CA ASN A 50 5.10 15.23 2.52
C ASN A 50 5.72 14.86 1.15
N ILE A 51 4.97 14.12 0.33
CA ILE A 51 5.37 13.78 -1.03
C ILE A 51 4.71 14.77 -1.99
N THR A 52 5.54 15.58 -2.65
CA THR A 52 5.07 16.51 -3.67
C THR A 52 4.51 15.74 -4.88
N LYS A 53 3.24 16.02 -5.21
CA LYS A 53 2.46 15.55 -6.37
C LYS A 53 3.23 14.58 -7.30
N PRO A 54 3.16 13.27 -7.05
CA PRO A 54 3.88 12.31 -7.87
C PRO A 54 3.26 12.20 -9.27
N ASP A 55 4.10 12.03 -10.29
CA ASP A 55 3.65 11.90 -11.68
C ASP A 55 2.99 10.54 -11.96
N SER A 56 3.37 9.50 -11.21
CA SER A 56 2.73 8.19 -11.24
C SER A 56 2.78 7.50 -9.86
N ILE A 57 1.85 6.60 -9.61
CA ILE A 57 1.71 5.83 -8.38
C ILE A 57 1.44 4.37 -8.72
N ALA A 58 1.98 3.48 -7.88
CA ALA A 58 1.53 2.10 -7.78
C ALA A 58 0.94 1.84 -6.39
N CYS A 59 -0.23 1.23 -6.36
CA CYS A 59 -0.97 0.84 -5.17
C CYS A 59 -1.32 -0.64 -5.31
N VAL A 60 -0.76 -1.50 -4.46
CA VAL A 60 -0.93 -2.96 -4.55
C VAL A 60 -1.29 -3.50 -3.17
N ARG A 61 -2.44 -4.17 -3.05
CA ARG A 61 -2.87 -4.81 -1.80
C ARG A 61 -1.97 -5.98 -1.46
N LEU A 62 -1.71 -6.12 -0.17
CA LEU A 62 -1.12 -7.34 0.39
C LEU A 62 -2.12 -8.49 0.28
N PRO A 63 -1.66 -9.74 0.16
CA PRO A 63 -2.53 -10.91 0.22
C PRO A 63 -3.34 -10.93 1.52
N ASP A 64 -4.64 -11.19 1.42
CA ASP A 64 -5.56 -11.22 2.58
C ASP A 64 -5.41 -12.52 3.40
N ASP A 65 -4.71 -13.52 2.87
CA ASP A 65 -4.55 -14.88 3.44
C ASP A 65 -3.30 -15.04 4.32
N LEU A 66 -2.67 -13.93 4.71
CA LEU A 66 -1.45 -13.96 5.52
C LEU A 66 -1.75 -14.40 6.97
N PRO A 67 -1.11 -15.49 7.44
CA PRO A 67 -1.29 -15.93 8.82
C PRO A 67 -0.73 -14.88 9.79
N GLY A 68 -1.52 -14.49 10.78
CA GLY A 68 -1.10 -13.55 11.84
C GLY A 68 -1.32 -12.07 11.53
N THR A 69 -1.76 -11.71 10.33
CA THR A 69 -2.19 -10.34 10.02
C THR A 69 -3.71 -10.25 10.08
N SER A 70 -4.25 -9.64 11.14
CA SER A 70 -5.60 -9.07 11.07
C SER A 70 -5.54 -7.83 10.17
N GLY A 71 -6.63 -7.51 9.45
CA GLY A 71 -6.83 -6.26 8.71
C GLY A 71 -6.19 -6.18 7.32
N ALA A 72 -6.71 -5.27 6.48
CA ALA A 72 -6.25 -5.08 5.10
C ALA A 72 -5.05 -4.13 5.04
N ALA A 73 -4.14 -4.39 4.10
CA ALA A 73 -2.96 -3.57 3.89
C ALA A 73 -2.55 -3.44 2.43
N LEU A 74 -1.82 -2.37 2.12
CA LEU A 74 -1.44 -1.99 0.77
C LEU A 74 -0.08 -1.31 0.75
N LEU A 75 0.74 -1.68 -0.23
CA LEU A 75 1.96 -0.97 -0.59
C LEU A 75 1.63 0.15 -1.59
N MET A 76 2.01 1.38 -1.24
CA MET A 76 1.98 2.53 -2.15
C MET A 76 3.40 2.98 -2.50
N LEU A 77 3.71 3.05 -3.79
CA LEU A 77 4.97 3.53 -4.36
C LEU A 77 4.73 4.74 -5.24
N THR A 78 5.63 5.71 -5.19
CA THR A 78 5.58 6.91 -6.04
C THR A 78 6.66 6.83 -7.10
N GLY A 79 6.26 7.01 -8.35
CA GLY A 79 7.14 6.98 -9.50
C GLY A 79 7.99 8.24 -9.59
N LYS A 80 9.15 8.11 -10.24
CA LYS A 80 10.03 9.27 -10.51
C LYS A 80 9.45 10.16 -11.61
N ASN A 81 8.69 9.58 -12.53
CA ASN A 81 8.06 10.24 -13.66
C ASN A 81 6.74 9.52 -14.02
N LYS A 82 6.00 10.06 -14.99
CA LYS A 82 4.71 9.51 -15.45
C LYS A 82 4.79 8.08 -15.99
N ASP A 83 5.97 7.67 -16.47
CA ASP A 83 6.19 6.37 -17.11
C ASP A 83 6.70 5.30 -16.13
N SER A 84 6.94 5.66 -14.87
CA SER A 84 7.45 4.73 -13.85
C SER A 84 6.44 3.63 -13.50
N PHE A 85 5.15 3.95 -13.48
CA PHE A 85 4.07 2.99 -13.24
C PHE A 85 2.98 3.16 -14.31
N THR A 86 2.90 2.18 -15.23
CA THR A 86 1.92 2.13 -16.31
C THR A 86 1.21 0.78 -16.30
N ALA A 87 -0.01 0.72 -16.84
CA ALA A 87 -0.90 -0.45 -16.78
C ALA A 87 -0.42 -1.71 -17.55
N SER A 88 0.85 -1.76 -17.97
CA SER A 88 1.38 -2.77 -18.89
C SER A 88 2.76 -3.33 -18.52
N HIS A 89 3.42 -2.79 -17.49
CA HIS A 89 4.75 -3.26 -17.10
C HIS A 89 4.92 -3.27 -15.57
N GLY A 90 5.50 -4.35 -15.04
CA GLY A 90 5.97 -4.42 -13.66
C GLY A 90 4.96 -4.90 -12.61
N THR A 91 3.75 -5.30 -13.00
CA THR A 91 2.75 -5.88 -12.06
C THR A 91 3.27 -7.12 -11.37
N GLU A 92 3.89 -8.05 -12.10
CA GLU A 92 4.47 -9.28 -11.54
C GLU A 92 5.56 -8.99 -10.50
N LEU A 93 6.45 -8.02 -10.79
CA LEU A 93 7.46 -7.59 -9.82
C LEU A 93 6.82 -7.00 -8.56
N LEU A 94 5.75 -6.20 -8.73
CA LEU A 94 5.03 -5.59 -7.62
C LEU A 94 4.32 -6.64 -6.76
N GLU A 95 3.67 -7.62 -7.39
CA GLU A 95 3.04 -8.76 -6.71
C GLU A 95 4.07 -9.56 -5.90
N GLN A 96 5.21 -9.89 -6.51
CA GLN A 96 6.32 -10.58 -5.85
C GLN A 96 6.90 -9.76 -4.68
N LEU A 97 7.04 -8.44 -4.86
CA LEU A 97 7.50 -7.54 -3.81
C LEU A 97 6.52 -7.51 -2.63
N VAL A 98 5.23 -7.38 -2.92
CA VAL A 98 4.19 -7.32 -1.91
C VAL A 98 4.08 -8.64 -1.15
N MET A 99 4.23 -9.78 -1.83
CA MET A 99 4.30 -11.09 -1.19
C MET A 99 5.50 -11.23 -0.24
N LYS A 100 6.67 -10.70 -0.60
CA LYS A 100 7.84 -10.69 0.29
C LYS A 100 7.64 -9.80 1.51
N ILE A 101 7.06 -8.62 1.32
CA ILE A 101 6.74 -7.70 2.42
C ILE A 101 5.73 -8.35 3.37
N ALA A 102 4.69 -8.95 2.80
CA ALA A 102 3.67 -9.70 3.51
C ALA A 102 4.25 -10.80 4.41
N VAL A 103 5.13 -11.66 3.87
CA VAL A 103 5.84 -12.68 4.66
C VAL A 103 6.71 -12.06 5.74
N ALA A 104 7.43 -10.97 5.44
CA ALA A 104 8.27 -10.28 6.41
C ALA A 104 7.46 -9.66 7.56
N LEU A 105 6.26 -9.14 7.28
CA LEU A 105 5.34 -8.61 8.29
C LEU A 105 4.78 -9.74 9.15
N ALA A 106 4.39 -10.88 8.57
CA ALA A 106 3.90 -12.04 9.30
C ALA A 106 4.98 -12.67 10.20
N ALA A 107 6.24 -12.66 9.77
CA ALA A 107 7.37 -13.17 10.55
C ALA A 107 7.84 -12.19 11.64
N ARG A 108 7.28 -10.98 11.72
CA ARG A 108 7.68 -9.99 12.73
C ARG A 108 7.34 -10.54 14.11
N PRO A 109 8.30 -10.59 15.06
CA PRO A 109 8.00 -11.00 16.42
C PRO A 109 6.95 -10.06 17.01
N ALA A 110 5.97 -10.64 17.70
CA ALA A 110 5.02 -9.88 18.51
C ALA A 110 5.85 -8.93 19.37
N SER A 111 5.62 -7.63 19.21
CA SER A 111 6.28 -6.66 20.06
C SER A 111 5.64 -6.85 21.43
N ASP A 112 6.35 -7.54 22.34
CA ASP A 112 5.94 -7.67 23.75
C ASP A 112 5.75 -6.25 24.30
N THR A 113 4.49 -5.87 24.49
CA THR A 113 4.05 -4.72 25.27
C THR A 113 3.07 -5.21 26.30
#